data_AF-A0A8T4J6Z7-F1
#
_entry.id   AF-A0A8T4J6Z7-F1
#
_cell.length_a   1.000
_cell.length_b   1.000
_cell.length_c   1.000
_cell.angle_alpha   90.00
_cell.angle_beta   90.00
_cell.angle_gamma   90.00
#
_symmetry.space_group_name_H-M   'P 1'
#
loop_
_entity.id
_entity.type
_entity.pdbx_description
1 polymer ?
#
loop_
_entity_poly.entity_id
_entity_poly.type
_entity_poly.pdbx_seq_one_letter_code
_entity_poly.pdbx_strand_id
1 'polypeptide(L)' 'TLFMTMAAAFNVLLHRFSRQDDVCIGYAVGNRDHIETEDLIGLFVNTLVMRSRVKPGDTFLDALHQVR' A
#
# COMPACT_ATOMS: atom_id res chain seq x y z
N THR A 1 -7.77 0.86 7.67
CA THR A 1 -7.13 1.93 8.46
C THR A 1 -7.01 3.18 7.62
N LEU A 2 -6.64 4.35 8.19
CA LEU A 2 -6.37 5.56 7.38
C LEU A 2 -5.32 5.29 6.29
N PHE A 3 -4.27 4.54 6.63
CA PHE A 3 -3.26 4.08 5.66
C PHE A 3 -3.88 3.34 4.48
N MET A 4 -4.72 2.33 4.73
CA MET A 4 -5.39 1.57 3.66
C MET A 4 -6.28 2.47 2.79
N THR A 5 -7.02 3.40 3.40
CA THR A 5 -7.86 4.35 2.64
C THR A 5 -7.01 5.23 1.73
N MET A 6 -5.88 5.75 2.22
CA MET A 6 -4.95 6.54 1.41
C MET A 6 -4.28 5.70 0.32
N ALA A 7 -3.88 4.45 0.63
CA ALA A 7 -3.29 3.53 -0.33
C ALA A 7 -4.27 3.22 -1.48
N ALA A 8 -5.53 2.91 -1.18
CA ALA A 8 -6.57 2.70 -2.18
C ALA A 8 -6.81 3.94 -3.05
N ALA A 9 -6.90 5.12 -2.43
CA ALA A 9 -7.05 6.38 -3.16
C ALA A 9 -5.84 6.66 -4.07
N PHE A 10 -4.64 6.35 -3.61
CA PHE A 10 -3.42 6.53 -4.39
C PHE A 10 -3.34 5.55 -5.57
N ASN A 11 -3.74 4.30 -5.40
CA ASN A 11 -3.88 3.34 -6.51
C ASN A 11 -4.82 3.84 -7.61
N VAL A 12 -6.00 4.34 -7.22
CA VAL A 12 -6.98 4.90 -8.17
C VAL A 12 -6.43 6.15 -8.86
N LEU A 13 -5.72 7.01 -8.14
CA LEU A 13 -5.05 8.18 -8.70
C LEU A 13 -4.03 7.76 -9.75
N LEU A 14 -3.14 6.81 -9.42
CA LEU A 14 -2.11 6.33 -10.34
C LEU A 14 -2.72 5.69 -11.58
N HIS A 15 -3.73 4.83 -11.42
CA HIS A 15 -4.47 4.27 -12.55
C HIS A 15 -4.97 5.36 -13.50
N ARG A 16 -5.57 6.44 -12.97
CA ARG A 16 -6.08 7.55 -13.80
C ARG A 16 -4.97 8.32 -14.52
N PHE A 17 -3.81 8.48 -13.89
CA PHE A 17 -2.69 9.23 -14.44
C PHE A 17 -1.88 8.41 -15.46
N SER A 18 -1.61 7.14 -15.16
CA SER A 18 -0.80 6.26 -16.00
C SER A 18 -1.63 5.51 -17.06
N ARG A 19 -2.94 5.41 -16.87
CA ARG A 19 -3.86 4.51 -17.61
C ARG A 19 -3.44 3.05 -17.56
N GLN A 20 -2.74 2.64 -16.50
CA GLN A 20 -2.40 1.25 -16.26
C GLN A 20 -3.38 0.63 -15.27
N ASP A 21 -3.84 -0.57 -15.58
CA ASP A 21 -4.75 -1.33 -14.70
C ASP A 21 -4.01 -2.10 -13.61
N ASP A 22 -2.68 -2.11 -13.64
CA ASP A 22 -1.82 -2.91 -12.75
C ASP A 22 -0.65 -2.06 -12.29
N VAL A 23 -0.56 -1.84 -10.98
CA VAL A 23 0.44 -0.98 -10.36
C VAL A 23 1.08 -1.68 -9.18
N CYS A 24 2.41 -1.53 -9.05
CA CYS A 24 3.18 -2.01 -7.92
C CYS A 24 3.71 -0.81 -7.13
N ILE A 25 3.37 -0.73 -5.84
CA ILE A 25 3.82 0.34 -4.95
C ILE A 25 4.64 -0.27 -3.81
N GLY A 26 5.82 0.28 -3.57
CA GLY A 26 6.65 -0.07 -2.41
C GLY A 26 6.26 0.78 -1.20
N TYR A 27 5.94 0.13 -0.09
CA TYR A 27 5.67 0.77 1.20
C TYR A 27 6.78 0.44 2.19
N ALA A 28 7.30 1.46 2.87
CA ALA A 28 8.25 1.27 3.96
C ALA A 28 7.52 0.80 5.23
N VAL A 29 7.99 -0.29 5.82
CA VAL A 29 7.47 -0.90 7.05
C VAL A 29 8.59 -0.96 8.08
N GLY A 30 8.31 -0.48 9.29
CA GLY A 30 9.33 -0.36 10.34
C GLY A 30 9.85 -1.70 10.89
N ASN A 31 9.06 -2.77 10.78
CA ASN A 31 9.36 -4.13 11.26
C ASN A 31 9.81 -4.18 12.74
N ARG A 32 9.15 -3.38 13.58
CA ARG A 32 9.43 -3.19 15.02
C ARG A 32 8.32 -3.76 15.92
N ASP A 33 7.56 -4.72 15.41
CA ASP A 33 6.36 -5.25 16.09
C ASP A 33 6.68 -6.23 17.23
N HIS A 34 7.98 -6.50 17.47
CA HIS A 34 8.47 -7.39 18.51
C HIS A 34 9.09 -6.54 19.63
N ILE A 35 8.81 -6.90 20.89
CA ILE A 35 9.33 -6.20 22.08
C ILE A 35 10.87 -6.05 22.03
N GLU A 36 11.56 -7.05 21.50
CA GLU A 36 13.03 -7.05 21.39
C GLU A 36 13.58 -5.99 20.43
N THR A 37 12.79 -5.50 19.47
CA THR A 37 13.24 -4.56 18.43
C THR A 37 12.65 -3.16 18.54
N GLU A 38 11.65 -2.96 19.41
CA GLU A 38 10.91 -1.71 19.56
C GLU A 38 11.84 -0.52 19.91
N ASP A 39 12.64 -0.68 20.95
CA ASP A 39 13.51 0.38 21.51
C ASP A 39 14.95 0.36 20.95
N LEU A 40 15.29 -0.55 20.03
CA LEU A 40 16.65 -0.66 19.51
C LEU A 40 16.97 0.44 18.48
N ILE A 41 18.15 1.05 18.63
CA ILE A 41 18.70 1.97 17.62
C ILE A 41 19.31 1.14 16.49
N GLY A 42 18.80 1.29 15.27
CA GLY A 42 19.26 0.56 14.09
C GLY A 42 18.34 0.67 12.89
N LEU A 43 18.74 0.08 11.76
CA LEU A 43 17.98 0.05 10.51
C LEU A 43 17.13 -1.23 10.43
N PHE A 44 15.83 -1.09 10.66
CA PHE A 44 14.86 -2.21 10.61
C PHE A 44 13.83 -2.05 9.49
N VAL A 45 13.89 -0.94 8.75
CA VAL A 45 12.93 -0.64 7.68
C VAL A 45 13.05 -1.69 6.58
N ASN A 46 11.91 -2.26 6.21
CA ASN A 46 11.76 -3.12 5.05
C ASN A 46 10.80 -2.48 4.03
N THR A 47 11.04 -2.70 2.75
CA THR A 47 10.13 -2.24 1.69
C THR A 47 9.27 -3.40 1.23
N LEU A 48 7.96 -3.32 1.48
CA LEU A 48 6.99 -4.28 0.98
C LEU A 48 6.36 -3.77 -0.31
N VAL A 49 6.45 -4.55 -1.38
CA VAL A 49 5.79 -4.22 -2.65
C VAL A 49 4.38 -4.79 -2.64
N MET A 50 3.39 -3.92 -2.77
CA MET A 50 2.00 -4.29 -2.94
C MET A 50 1.59 -4.05 -4.39
N ARG A 51 1.13 -5.12 -5.04
CA ARG A 51 0.57 -5.06 -6.39
C ARG A 51 -0.95 -4.92 -6.29
N SER A 52 -1.50 -3.93 -6.97
CA SER A 52 -2.94 -3.65 -7.02
C SER A 52 -3.41 -3.58 -8.46
N ARG A 53 -4.62 -4.08 -8.73
CA ARG A 53 -5.24 -4.02 -10.05
C ARG A 53 -6.54 -3.23 -10.02
N VAL A 54 -6.51 -2.02 -10.56
CA VAL A 54 -7.68 -1.14 -10.66
C VAL A 54 -8.19 -1.18 -12.08
N LYS A 55 -9.38 -1.72 -12.27
CA LYS A 55 -9.99 -1.86 -13.60
C LYS A 55 -11.07 -0.79 -13.83
N PRO A 56 -11.36 -0.46 -15.09
CA PRO A 56 -12.54 0.31 -15.44
C PRO A 56 -13.81 -0.37 -14.91
N GLY A 57 -14.59 0.33 -14.10
CA GLY A 57 -15.82 -0.17 -13.50
C GLY A 57 -15.70 -0.63 -12.04
N ASP A 58 -14.49 -0.75 -11.50
CA ASP A 58 -14.28 -1.02 -10.08
C ASP A 58 -14.81 0.16 -9.23
N THR A 59 -15.49 -0.15 -8.13
CA THR A 59 -15.85 0.85 -7.12
C THR A 59 -14.66 1.18 -6.23
N PHE A 60 -14.74 2.28 -5.50
CA PHE A 60 -13.71 2.59 -4.49
C PHE A 60 -13.62 1.51 -3.40
N LEU A 61 -14.73 0.84 -3.08
CA LEU A 61 -14.73 -0.27 -2.12
C LEU A 61 -13.93 -1.45 -2.65
N ASP A 62 -14.03 -1.75 -3.95
CA ASP A 62 -13.23 -2.81 -4.58
C ASP A 62 -11.73 -2.50 -4.47
N ALA A 63 -11.34 -1.25 -4.73
CA ALA A 63 -9.96 -0.80 -4.55
C ALA A 63 -9.50 -0.87 -3.08
N LEU A 64 -10.39 -0.54 -2.13
CA LEU A 64 -10.10 -0.64 -0.69
C LEU A 64 -9.92 -2.09 -0.22
N HIS A 65 -10.69 -3.02 -0.78
CA HIS A 65 -10.56 -4.45 -0.47
C HIS A 65 -9.24 -5.04 -0.96
N GLN A 66 -8.63 -4.50 -2.02
CA GLN A 66 -7.36 -4.98 -2.54
C GLN A 66 -6.13 -4.59 -1.70
N VAL A 67 -6.23 -3.53 -0.90
CA VAL A 67 -5.14 -3.03 -0.05
C VAL A 67 -5.34 -3.36 1.44
N ARG A 68 -6.41 -4.08 1.77
CA ARG A 68 -6.76 -4.47 3.14
C ARG A 68 -6.04 -5.74 3.57
#